data_AF-A0A552V663-F1
#
_entry.id   AF-A0A552V663-F1
#
_cell.length_a   1.000
_cell.length_b   1.000
_cell.length_c   1.000
_cell.angle_alpha   90.00
_cell.angle_beta   90.00
_cell.angle_gamma   90.00
#
_symmetry.space_group_name_H-M   'P 1'
#
loop_
_entity.id
_entity.type
_entity.pdbx_description
1 polymer ?
#
loop_
_entity_poly.entity_id
_entity_poly.type
_entity_poly.pdbx_seq_one_letter_code
_entity_poly.pdbx_strand_id
1 'polypeptide(L)'
;MIGHVSIGSSFYHCISYCLEDKKELSEQEKIELGLHDHLQHRERAEVLEYNKCFGNKHELTEQFNDVRKLSRRVEKPMLHLSLRLAPGETLTKEQLTEVGRACAKEFGIADNQYICVLHKDTKEQHIHIAANRVGFNGKVASDSNSYKRMAELCRSLEKKYGLQEVLSPRAFLSPKDRLLPRHDSRKDKLKSDIQQTLKQVNSYAAFERQMKELGYKVLKSRGISFIDDRKVKIKGSEVGFSLAKIEKVLSLKQQLAVKKASESKKRDNDSRPSFTSFNSQQQNNNQQSYAKENTAEAIASQISGLIGQLLNPEYVSDYIDPELLKQGKKKNKKPRIR
;
A
#
# COMPACT_ATOMS: atom_id res chain seq x y z
N MET A 1 6.29 8.14 24.59
CA MET A 1 5.30 8.50 23.54
C MET A 1 5.70 8.02 22.13
N ILE A 2 4.71 7.68 21.30
CA ILE A 2 4.87 7.30 19.87
C ILE A 2 3.93 8.17 19.03
N GLY A 3 4.47 8.76 17.96
CA GLY A 3 3.73 9.55 16.99
C GLY A 3 3.67 8.89 15.61
N HIS A 4 2.58 9.09 14.89
CA HIS A 4 2.41 8.64 13.52
C HIS A 4 1.84 9.76 12.65
N VAL A 5 2.24 9.78 11.38
CA VAL A 5 1.82 10.76 10.38
C VAL A 5 1.32 10.01 9.16
N SER A 6 0.18 10.43 8.63
CA SER A 6 -0.31 9.97 7.34
C SER A 6 -0.99 11.08 6.56
N ILE A 7 -1.02 10.94 5.24
CA ILE A 7 -1.70 11.86 4.33
C ILE A 7 -2.73 11.10 3.50
N GLY A 8 -3.79 11.79 3.10
CA GLY A 8 -4.88 11.19 2.36
C GLY A 8 -5.63 12.16 1.46
N SER A 9 -6.51 11.61 0.64
CA SER A 9 -7.33 12.39 -0.31
C SER A 9 -8.72 12.73 0.21
N SER A 10 -9.14 12.15 1.35
CA SER A 10 -10.53 12.23 1.83
C SER A 10 -10.60 12.78 3.25
N PHE A 11 -11.16 13.98 3.40
CA PHE A 11 -11.52 14.54 4.69
C PHE A 11 -12.59 13.72 5.41
N TYR A 12 -13.65 13.33 4.69
CA TYR A 12 -14.79 12.58 5.27
C TYR A 12 -14.36 11.35 6.06
N HIS A 13 -13.63 10.42 5.43
CA HIS A 13 -13.19 9.19 6.09
C HIS A 13 -12.27 9.44 7.29
N CYS A 14 -11.39 10.44 7.22
CA CYS A 14 -10.47 10.75 8.32
C CYS A 14 -11.21 11.41 9.49
N ILE A 15 -12.08 12.38 9.21
CA ILE A 15 -12.91 13.05 10.22
C ILE A 15 -13.88 12.05 10.87
N SER A 16 -14.53 11.18 10.09
CA SER A 16 -15.34 10.08 10.62
C SER A 16 -14.53 9.16 11.52
N TYR A 17 -13.31 8.76 11.12
CA TYR A 17 -12.44 7.96 11.97
C TYR A 17 -12.10 8.68 13.30
N CYS A 18 -11.91 9.99 13.27
CA CYS A 18 -11.59 10.77 14.46
C CYS A 18 -12.80 10.98 15.37
N LEU A 19 -13.99 11.21 14.82
CA LEU A 19 -15.17 11.61 15.62
C LEU A 19 -16.12 10.47 15.96
N GLU A 20 -16.12 9.38 15.19
CA GLU A 20 -17.10 8.29 15.33
C GLU A 20 -16.51 7.08 16.07
N ASP A 21 -17.41 6.29 16.63
CA ASP A 21 -17.10 4.97 17.17
C ASP A 21 -16.66 4.00 16.07
N LYS A 22 -16.03 2.89 16.48
CA LYS A 22 -15.66 1.80 15.58
C LYS A 22 -16.92 1.18 14.97
N LYS A 23 -17.05 1.29 13.64
CA LYS A 23 -18.15 0.72 12.85
C LYS A 23 -18.14 -0.81 12.77
N GLU A 24 -17.01 -1.42 13.11
CA GLU A 24 -16.81 -2.86 13.05
C GLU A 24 -17.43 -3.60 14.26
N LEU A 25 -17.82 -2.86 15.30
CA LEU A 25 -18.43 -3.41 16.52
C LEU A 25 -19.89 -3.02 16.60
N SER A 26 -20.75 -4.00 16.87
CA SER A 26 -22.15 -3.79 17.23
C SER A 26 -22.27 -3.09 18.59
N GLU A 27 -23.45 -2.55 18.87
CA GLU A 27 -23.72 -1.86 20.14
C GLU A 27 -23.58 -2.79 21.35
N GLN A 28 -23.91 -4.07 21.20
CA GLN A 28 -23.73 -5.08 22.25
C GLN A 28 -22.25 -5.36 22.48
N GLU A 29 -21.46 -5.58 21.42
CA GLU A 29 -20.02 -5.81 21.53
C GLU A 29 -19.29 -4.63 22.18
N LYS A 30 -19.71 -3.38 21.90
CA LYS A 30 -19.14 -2.20 22.56
C LYS A 30 -19.40 -2.19 24.08
N ILE A 31 -20.61 -2.59 24.50
CA ILE A 31 -20.96 -2.67 25.92
C ILE A 31 -20.15 -3.78 26.59
N GLU A 32 -20.10 -4.96 25.99
CA GLU A 32 -19.34 -6.10 26.51
C GLU A 32 -17.85 -5.78 26.66
N LEU A 33 -17.25 -5.16 25.63
CA LEU A 33 -15.87 -4.73 25.68
C LEU A 33 -15.65 -3.72 26.81
N GLY A 34 -16.49 -2.68 26.90
CA GLY A 34 -16.37 -1.67 27.96
C GLY A 34 -16.49 -2.24 29.37
N LEU A 35 -17.29 -3.29 29.57
CA LEU A 35 -17.36 -4.01 30.84
C LEU A 35 -16.10 -4.83 31.12
N HIS A 36 -15.56 -5.49 30.09
CA HIS A 36 -14.39 -6.35 30.21
C HIS A 36 -13.07 -5.58 30.37
N ASP A 37 -12.88 -4.49 29.64
CA ASP A 37 -11.63 -3.73 29.63
C ASP A 37 -11.67 -2.44 30.46
N HIS A 38 -12.85 -2.08 30.98
CA HIS A 38 -13.09 -0.85 31.73
C HIS A 38 -12.76 0.43 30.91
N LEU A 39 -12.99 0.39 29.59
CA LEU A 39 -12.76 1.52 28.67
C LEU A 39 -14.06 2.04 28.04
N GLN A 40 -13.97 3.24 27.45
CA GLN A 40 -15.09 3.89 26.79
C GLN A 40 -15.09 3.59 25.27
N HIS A 41 -15.94 2.65 24.86
CA HIS A 41 -16.14 2.30 23.44
C HIS A 41 -17.32 3.00 22.76
N ARG A 42 -18.20 3.62 23.56
CA ARG A 42 -19.29 4.50 23.09
C ARG A 42 -18.92 5.96 23.30
N GLU A 43 -19.22 6.81 22.32
CA GLU A 43 -18.82 8.23 22.36
C GLU A 43 -17.32 8.34 22.68
N ARG A 44 -16.52 7.46 22.06
CA ARG A 44 -15.11 7.27 22.43
C ARG A 44 -14.23 8.49 22.15
N ALA A 45 -14.77 9.48 21.44
CA ALA A 45 -14.05 10.63 20.93
C ALA A 45 -14.52 11.90 21.63
N GLU A 46 -13.57 12.66 22.17
CA GLU A 46 -13.79 13.99 22.74
C GLU A 46 -12.98 15.01 21.94
N VAL A 47 -13.64 16.03 21.37
CA VAL A 47 -12.93 17.09 20.65
C VAL A 47 -12.31 18.06 21.64
N LEU A 48 -10.99 18.15 21.63
CA LEU A 48 -10.21 19.05 22.49
C LEU A 48 -10.12 20.46 21.91
N GLU A 49 -10.00 20.58 20.58
CA GLU A 49 -9.84 21.86 19.91
C GLU A 49 -10.35 21.83 18.48
N TYR A 50 -10.96 22.94 18.08
CA TYR A 50 -11.21 23.30 16.69
C TYR A 50 -10.34 24.51 16.33
N ASN A 51 -9.67 24.45 15.18
CA ASN A 51 -8.94 25.59 14.64
C ASN A 51 -9.48 25.97 13.27
N LYS A 52 -10.00 27.21 13.15
CA LYS A 52 -10.56 27.79 11.91
C LYS A 52 -11.61 26.91 11.20
N CYS A 53 -12.30 26.07 11.94
CA CYS A 53 -13.41 25.23 11.51
C CYS A 53 -14.31 24.94 12.72
N PHE A 54 -15.52 24.44 12.52
CA PHE A 54 -16.40 23.98 13.60
C PHE A 54 -17.53 23.11 13.02
N GLY A 55 -18.20 22.32 13.85
CA GLY A 55 -19.43 21.62 13.48
C GLY A 55 -19.29 20.11 13.42
N ASN A 56 -20.31 19.45 12.85
CA ASN A 56 -20.36 18.01 12.70
C ASN A 56 -19.49 17.52 11.52
N LYS A 57 -19.36 16.19 11.37
CA LYS A 57 -18.50 15.59 10.33
C LYS A 57 -18.80 16.07 8.91
N HIS A 58 -20.07 16.33 8.59
CA HIS A 58 -20.50 16.75 7.25
C HIS A 58 -20.10 18.20 7.01
N GLU A 59 -20.39 19.08 7.97
CA GLU A 59 -20.03 20.51 7.94
C GLU A 59 -18.51 20.70 7.88
N LEU A 60 -17.75 19.97 8.72
CA LEU A 60 -16.29 20.00 8.69
C LEU A 60 -15.74 19.50 7.36
N THR A 61 -16.31 18.42 6.82
CA THR A 61 -15.89 17.89 5.52
C THR A 61 -16.12 18.91 4.40
N GLU A 62 -17.25 19.61 4.42
CA GLU A 62 -17.56 20.67 3.45
C GLU A 62 -16.58 21.84 3.58
N GLN A 63 -16.41 22.37 4.79
CA GLN A 63 -15.46 23.45 5.09
C GLN A 63 -14.02 23.12 4.64
N PHE A 64 -13.55 21.90 4.91
CA PHE A 64 -12.21 21.46 4.48
C PHE A 64 -12.14 21.32 2.95
N ASN A 65 -13.22 20.84 2.32
CA ASN A 65 -13.31 20.74 0.88
C ASN A 65 -13.29 22.12 0.19
N ASP A 66 -13.85 23.15 0.81
CA ASP A 66 -13.83 24.51 0.26
C ASP A 66 -12.42 25.09 0.27
N VAL A 67 -11.71 24.98 1.39
CA VAL A 67 -10.34 25.49 1.48
C VAL A 67 -9.37 24.71 0.59
N ARG A 68 -9.51 23.38 0.43
CA ARG A 68 -8.60 22.65 -0.49
C ARG A 68 -8.73 23.10 -1.95
N LYS A 69 -9.87 23.67 -2.37
CA LYS A 69 -10.06 24.15 -3.75
C LYS A 69 -9.09 25.28 -4.10
N LEU A 70 -8.57 26.00 -3.10
CA LEU A 70 -7.54 27.03 -3.26
C LEU A 70 -6.22 26.45 -3.82
N SER A 71 -5.99 25.13 -3.69
CA SER A 71 -4.83 24.46 -4.27
C SER A 71 -5.22 23.20 -5.03
N ARG A 72 -5.62 23.37 -6.29
CA ARG A 72 -6.10 22.28 -7.17
C ARG A 72 -5.03 21.23 -7.53
N ARG A 73 -3.75 21.52 -7.26
CA ARG A 73 -2.62 20.64 -7.59
C ARG A 73 -2.38 19.54 -6.54
N VAL A 74 -2.98 19.66 -5.35
CA VAL A 74 -2.74 18.72 -4.24
C VAL A 74 -3.68 17.51 -4.35
N GLU A 75 -3.11 16.33 -4.58
CA GLU A 75 -3.87 15.07 -4.62
C GLU A 75 -4.27 14.60 -3.20
N LYS A 76 -3.39 14.82 -2.20
CA LYS A 76 -3.60 14.43 -0.79
C LYS A 76 -3.61 15.63 0.18
N PRO A 77 -4.72 16.38 0.29
CA PRO A 77 -4.80 17.54 1.16
C PRO A 77 -5.09 17.19 2.63
N MET A 78 -5.53 15.97 2.95
CA MET A 78 -5.78 15.54 4.34
C MET A 78 -4.47 15.15 5.02
N LEU A 79 -4.16 15.75 6.16
CA LEU A 79 -3.09 15.35 7.07
C LEU A 79 -3.67 14.77 8.37
N HIS A 80 -3.32 13.53 8.68
CA HIS A 80 -3.70 12.88 9.93
C HIS A 80 -2.46 12.63 10.78
N LEU A 81 -2.47 13.16 11.99
CA LEU A 81 -1.45 12.94 13.00
C LEU A 81 -2.09 12.16 14.14
N SER A 82 -1.32 11.27 14.77
CA SER A 82 -1.74 10.61 16.01
C SER A 82 -0.57 10.51 16.97
N LEU A 83 -0.80 10.79 18.25
CA LEU A 83 0.19 10.65 19.30
C LEU A 83 -0.38 9.82 20.43
N ARG A 84 0.35 8.80 20.86
CA ARG A 84 -0.01 7.89 21.94
C ARG A 84 1.05 7.92 23.04
N LEU A 85 0.63 8.14 24.28
CA LEU A 85 1.52 8.11 25.45
C LEU A 85 2.02 6.70 25.75
N ALA A 86 3.09 6.57 26.54
CA ALA A 86 3.53 5.25 26.99
C ALA A 86 2.55 4.68 28.03
N PRO A 87 2.49 3.35 28.21
CA PRO A 87 1.63 2.74 29.23
C PRO A 87 1.90 3.32 30.63
N GLY A 88 0.85 3.69 31.35
CA GLY A 88 0.93 4.28 32.69
C GLY A 88 1.10 5.80 32.72
N GLU A 89 1.33 6.45 31.57
CA GLU A 89 1.43 7.90 31.48
C GLU A 89 0.08 8.56 31.19
N THR A 90 -0.14 9.73 31.77
CA THR A 90 -1.33 10.55 31.53
C THR A 90 -0.96 12.02 31.44
N LEU A 91 -1.68 12.75 30.59
CA LEU A 91 -1.64 14.19 30.50
C LEU A 91 -3.05 14.75 30.75
N THR A 92 -3.12 15.98 31.27
CA THR A 92 -4.40 16.69 31.38
C THR A 92 -4.93 17.06 29.99
N LYS A 93 -6.22 17.40 29.89
CA LYS A 93 -6.82 17.81 28.62
C LYS A 93 -6.14 19.06 28.06
N GLU A 94 -5.78 19.99 28.94
CA GLU A 94 -5.07 21.23 28.58
C GLU A 94 -3.69 20.92 28.00
N GLN A 95 -2.95 20.01 28.63
CA GLN A 95 -1.65 19.56 28.13
C GLN A 95 -1.80 18.83 26.79
N LEU A 96 -2.82 18.00 26.62
CA LEU A 96 -3.11 17.35 25.33
C LEU A 96 -3.47 18.35 24.23
N THR A 97 -4.23 19.40 24.55
CA THR A 97 -4.51 20.50 23.63
C THR A 97 -3.22 21.22 23.23
N GLU A 98 -2.32 21.49 24.18
CA GLU A 98 -1.00 22.04 23.87
C GLU A 98 -0.16 21.12 22.98
N VAL A 99 -0.21 19.80 23.21
CA VAL A 99 0.45 18.80 22.35
C VAL A 99 -0.14 18.88 20.94
N GLY A 100 -1.47 18.98 20.80
CA GLY A 100 -2.15 19.18 19.52
C GLY A 100 -1.68 20.44 18.78
N ARG A 101 -1.57 21.56 19.48
CA ARG A 101 -1.02 22.83 18.94
C ARG A 101 0.45 22.72 18.56
N ALA A 102 1.25 22.02 19.35
CA ALA A 102 2.67 21.78 19.03
C ALA A 102 2.80 20.96 17.74
N CYS A 103 1.95 19.96 17.54
CA CYS A 103 1.85 19.22 16.29
C CYS A 103 1.44 20.14 15.13
N ALA A 104 0.43 20.99 15.34
CA ALA A 104 -0.02 21.93 14.33
C ALA A 104 1.10 22.87 13.87
N LYS A 105 1.88 23.40 14.83
CA LYS A 105 3.04 24.25 14.55
C LYS A 105 4.15 23.49 13.81
N GLU A 106 4.55 22.33 14.34
CA GLU A 106 5.60 21.51 13.73
C GLU A 106 5.25 21.15 12.29
N PHE A 107 4.00 20.78 12.02
CA PHE A 107 3.55 20.37 10.69
C PHE A 107 3.20 21.54 9.75
N GLY A 108 3.35 22.79 10.19
CA GLY A 108 3.07 23.98 9.38
C GLY A 108 1.57 24.15 9.06
N ILE A 109 0.71 23.68 9.96
CA ILE A 109 -0.76 23.75 9.86
C ILE A 109 -1.41 24.55 10.98
N ALA A 110 -0.64 25.26 11.80
CA ALA A 110 -1.16 26.12 12.88
C ALA A 110 -2.18 27.15 12.38
N ASP A 111 -2.00 27.66 11.16
CA ASP A 111 -2.92 28.60 10.52
C ASP A 111 -3.94 27.96 9.58
N ASN A 112 -3.98 26.63 9.49
CA ASN A 112 -4.90 25.88 8.64
C ASN A 112 -6.05 25.30 9.46
N GLN A 113 -7.06 24.80 8.77
CA GLN A 113 -8.16 24.10 9.44
C GLN A 113 -7.67 22.79 10.06
N TYR A 114 -7.93 22.59 11.35
CA TYR A 114 -7.72 21.29 11.99
C TYR A 114 -8.68 21.06 13.16
N ILE A 115 -8.90 19.79 13.49
CA ILE A 115 -9.52 19.35 14.74
C ILE A 115 -8.53 18.50 15.52
N CYS A 116 -8.49 18.65 16.85
CA CYS A 116 -7.73 17.82 17.77
C CYS A 116 -8.70 17.02 18.63
N VAL A 117 -8.56 15.70 18.66
CA VAL A 117 -9.53 14.78 19.27
C VAL A 117 -8.82 13.79 20.17
N LEU A 118 -9.30 13.63 21.40
CA LEU A 118 -8.89 12.61 22.35
C LEU A 118 -9.73 11.35 22.14
N HIS A 119 -9.08 10.19 22.04
CA HIS A 119 -9.72 8.88 22.00
C HIS A 119 -9.56 8.16 23.34
N LYS A 120 -10.66 7.55 23.83
CA LYS A 120 -10.78 6.90 25.15
C LYS A 120 -11.00 5.38 25.10
N ASP A 121 -10.88 4.79 23.91
CA ASP A 121 -11.11 3.36 23.64
C ASP A 121 -9.85 2.49 23.75
N THR A 122 -8.75 3.05 24.26
CA THR A 122 -7.53 2.29 24.59
C THR A 122 -7.02 2.70 25.96
N LYS A 123 -6.27 1.80 26.61
CA LYS A 123 -5.66 2.05 27.93
C LYS A 123 -4.68 3.22 27.89
N GLU A 124 -3.88 3.30 26.83
CA GLU A 124 -2.96 4.42 26.64
C GLU A 124 -3.69 5.63 26.04
N GLN A 125 -3.53 6.78 26.68
CA GLN A 125 -4.10 8.03 26.21
C GLN A 125 -3.51 8.38 24.84
N HIS A 126 -4.36 8.74 23.89
CA HIS A 126 -3.92 9.15 22.57
C HIS A 126 -4.84 10.19 21.95
N ILE A 127 -4.22 11.08 21.18
CA ILE A 127 -4.92 12.12 20.43
C ILE A 127 -4.72 11.93 18.93
N HIS A 128 -5.69 12.42 18.18
CA HIS A 128 -5.67 12.52 16.73
C HIS A 128 -5.84 13.97 16.30
N ILE A 129 -5.05 14.39 15.32
CA ILE A 129 -5.22 15.68 14.65
C ILE A 129 -5.58 15.40 13.21
N ALA A 130 -6.75 15.86 12.79
CA ALA A 130 -7.18 15.86 11.41
C ALA A 130 -7.11 17.29 10.85
N ALA A 131 -6.18 17.54 9.94
CA ALA A 131 -5.88 18.85 9.40
C ALA A 131 -5.98 18.94 7.87
N ASN A 132 -6.33 20.12 7.37
CA ASN A 132 -6.16 20.49 5.98
C ASN A 132 -4.72 20.97 5.75
N ARG A 133 -4.00 20.34 4.82
CA ARG A 133 -2.66 20.81 4.41
C ARG A 133 -2.74 22.11 3.63
N VAL A 134 -3.85 22.37 2.95
CA VAL A 134 -4.06 23.60 2.21
C VAL A 134 -4.53 24.66 3.21
N GLY A 135 -3.77 25.73 3.33
CA GLY A 135 -4.16 26.90 4.13
C GLY A 135 -5.08 27.83 3.36
N PHE A 136 -5.66 28.80 4.07
CA PHE A 136 -6.49 29.86 3.47
C PHE A 136 -5.73 30.75 2.47
N ASN A 137 -4.40 30.72 2.49
CA ASN A 137 -3.54 31.38 1.51
C ASN A 137 -3.26 30.53 0.25
N GLY A 138 -3.87 29.35 0.12
CA GLY A 138 -3.65 28.38 -0.96
C GLY A 138 -2.30 27.65 -0.90
N LYS A 139 -1.43 27.97 0.06
CA LYS A 139 -0.16 27.26 0.29
C LYS A 139 -0.42 25.92 0.95
N VAL A 140 0.47 24.98 0.69
CA VAL A 140 0.34 23.58 1.11
C VAL A 140 1.43 23.26 2.11
N ALA A 141 1.04 22.77 3.28
CA ALA A 141 1.98 22.28 4.28
C ALA A 141 2.79 21.09 3.73
N SER A 142 4.11 21.15 3.93
CA SER A 142 5.04 20.11 3.45
C SER A 142 4.91 18.83 4.27
N ASP A 143 4.85 17.69 3.57
CA ASP A 143 4.91 16.33 4.10
C ASP A 143 6.33 15.74 4.10
N SER A 144 7.31 16.52 3.64
CA SER A 144 8.72 16.12 3.64
C SER A 144 9.21 15.84 5.05
N ASN A 145 9.99 14.77 5.19
CA ASN A 145 10.59 14.34 6.46
C ASN A 145 9.59 14.20 7.62
N SER A 146 8.31 13.94 7.32
CA SER A 146 7.22 13.90 8.31
C SER A 146 7.47 12.93 9.46
N TYR A 147 7.99 11.73 9.19
CA TYR A 147 8.36 10.77 10.25
C TYR A 147 9.50 11.27 11.13
N LYS A 148 10.51 11.91 10.56
CA LYS A 148 11.64 12.49 11.32
C LYS A 148 11.14 13.63 12.22
N ARG A 149 10.37 14.56 11.65
CA ARG A 149 9.75 15.68 12.37
C ARG A 149 8.84 15.21 13.52
N MET A 150 8.02 14.20 13.27
CA MET A 150 7.18 13.60 14.33
C MET A 150 8.04 12.98 15.44
N ALA A 151 9.09 12.24 15.09
CA ALA A 151 9.98 11.64 16.09
C ALA A 151 10.69 12.70 16.94
N GLU A 152 11.23 13.75 16.32
CA GLU A 152 11.87 14.87 17.00
C GLU A 152 10.88 15.61 17.90
N LEU A 153 9.67 15.89 17.41
CA LEU A 153 8.59 16.47 18.18
C LEU A 153 8.25 15.59 19.40
N CYS A 154 8.10 14.28 19.22
CA CYS A 154 7.80 13.38 20.33
C CYS A 154 8.87 13.44 21.43
N ARG A 155 10.17 13.43 21.06
CA ARG A 155 11.26 13.56 22.04
C ARG A 155 11.23 14.91 22.75
N SER A 156 10.91 15.99 22.04
CA SER A 156 10.83 17.33 22.65
C SER A 156 9.67 17.45 23.64
N LEU A 157 8.52 16.87 23.31
CA LEU A 157 7.33 16.87 24.17
C LEU A 157 7.52 15.98 25.39
N GLU A 158 8.18 14.84 25.24
CA GLU A 158 8.52 13.98 26.38
C GLU A 158 9.35 14.74 27.41
N LYS A 159 10.38 15.45 26.97
CA LYS A 159 11.18 16.32 27.85
C LYS A 159 10.35 17.44 28.47
N LYS A 160 9.51 18.10 27.68
CA LYS A 160 8.67 19.22 28.16
C LYS A 160 7.72 18.80 29.28
N TYR A 161 7.12 17.62 29.17
CA TYR A 161 6.11 17.14 30.13
C TYR A 161 6.64 16.09 31.12
N GLY A 162 7.94 15.83 31.15
CA GLY A 162 8.55 14.85 32.06
C GLY A 162 8.10 13.41 31.79
N LEU A 163 7.80 13.08 30.54
CA LEU A 163 7.39 11.74 30.11
C LEU A 163 8.61 10.86 29.84
N GLN A 164 8.37 9.55 29.80
CA GLN A 164 9.32 8.53 29.42
C GLN A 164 9.86 8.79 28.01
N GLU A 165 11.15 9.12 27.97
CA GLU A 165 11.88 9.22 26.72
C GLU A 165 11.98 7.84 26.06
N VAL A 166 11.33 7.67 24.92
CA VAL A 166 11.52 6.44 24.14
C VAL A 166 12.86 6.57 23.41
N LEU A 167 13.83 5.75 23.78
CA LEU A 167 15.10 5.73 23.06
C LEU A 167 14.86 5.26 21.62
N SER A 168 15.40 5.99 20.65
CA SER A 168 15.36 5.56 19.26
C SER A 168 16.00 4.17 19.18
N PRO A 169 15.41 3.18 18.49
CA PRO A 169 16.07 1.89 18.29
C PRO A 169 17.47 2.03 17.67
N ARG A 170 17.73 3.12 16.94
CA ARG A 170 19.05 3.46 16.39
C ARG A 170 20.04 3.97 17.43
N ALA A 171 19.58 4.49 18.57
CA ALA A 171 20.44 4.96 19.66
C ALA A 171 21.29 3.80 20.22
N PHE A 172 20.70 2.60 20.30
CA PHE A 172 21.38 1.37 20.74
C PHE A 172 22.24 0.71 19.66
N LEU A 173 22.19 1.20 18.41
CA LEU A 173 22.99 0.68 17.31
C LEU A 173 24.29 1.46 17.19
N SER A 174 25.41 0.75 16.97
CA SER A 174 26.69 1.37 16.67
C SER A 174 26.61 2.19 15.37
N PRO A 175 27.48 3.20 15.15
CA PRO A 175 27.54 3.94 13.89
C PRO A 175 27.64 3.04 12.65
N LYS A 176 28.33 1.89 12.77
CA LYS A 176 28.46 0.88 11.72
C LYS A 176 27.12 0.19 11.43
N ASP A 177 26.37 -0.18 12.47
CA ASP A 177 25.06 -0.85 12.32
C ASP A 177 23.96 0.10 11.84
N ARG A 178 24.11 1.42 12.07
CA ARG A 178 23.19 2.45 11.54
C ARG A 178 23.30 2.62 10.03
N LEU A 179 24.42 2.23 9.42
CA LEU A 179 24.68 2.34 7.98
C LEU A 179 24.31 1.07 7.21
N LEU A 180 24.11 -0.06 7.90
CA LEU A 180 23.68 -1.30 7.25
C LEU A 180 22.22 -1.15 6.77
N PRO A 181 21.91 -1.46 5.51
CA PRO A 181 20.52 -1.56 5.06
C PRO A 181 19.82 -2.64 5.89
N ARG A 182 18.62 -2.34 6.39
CA ARG A 182 17.81 -3.33 7.12
C ARG A 182 17.38 -4.41 6.15
N HIS A 183 18.04 -5.56 6.23
CA HIS A 183 17.66 -6.75 5.47
C HIS A 183 16.61 -7.52 6.28
N ASP A 184 15.35 -7.48 5.86
CA ASP A 184 14.30 -8.29 6.47
C ASP A 184 14.33 -9.69 5.87
N SER A 185 15.16 -10.56 6.46
CA SER A 185 15.39 -11.94 6.01
C SER A 185 14.10 -12.73 5.79
N ARG A 186 13.01 -12.42 6.51
CA ARG A 186 11.71 -13.04 6.33
C ARG A 186 11.06 -12.61 5.02
N LYS A 187 11.10 -11.32 4.69
CA LYS A 187 10.61 -10.79 3.42
C LYS A 187 11.42 -11.33 2.25
N ASP A 188 12.73 -11.43 2.38
CA ASP A 188 13.60 -11.96 1.32
C ASP A 188 13.39 -13.46 1.08
N LYS A 189 13.19 -14.23 2.15
CA LYS A 189 12.78 -15.63 2.02
C LYS A 189 11.44 -15.76 1.30
N LEU A 190 10.41 -15.06 1.77
CA LEU A 190 9.07 -15.10 1.15
C LEU A 190 9.11 -14.71 -0.33
N LYS A 191 9.89 -13.68 -0.66
CA LYS A 191 10.11 -13.22 -2.03
C LYS A 191 10.73 -14.32 -2.91
N SER A 192 11.76 -14.99 -2.41
CA SER A 192 12.44 -16.10 -3.10
C SER A 192 11.50 -17.29 -3.30
N ASP A 193 10.74 -17.64 -2.27
CA ASP A 193 9.77 -18.74 -2.29
C ASP A 193 8.64 -18.49 -3.31
N ILE A 194 8.12 -17.26 -3.37
CA ILE A 194 7.13 -16.86 -4.38
C ILE A 194 7.73 -16.95 -5.79
N GLN A 195 8.96 -16.46 -6.00
CA GLN A 195 9.64 -16.53 -7.30
C GLN A 195 9.81 -17.97 -7.77
N GLN A 196 10.33 -18.84 -6.91
CA GLN A 196 10.56 -20.24 -7.24
C GLN A 196 9.25 -20.97 -7.52
N THR A 197 8.22 -20.72 -6.72
CA THR A 197 6.89 -21.30 -6.94
C THR A 197 6.32 -20.88 -8.28
N LEU A 198 6.37 -19.58 -8.61
CA LEU A 198 5.86 -19.06 -9.89
C LEU A 198 6.62 -19.59 -11.11
N LYS A 199 7.88 -20.04 -10.97
CA LYS A 199 8.61 -20.72 -12.05
C LYS A 199 8.04 -22.10 -12.36
N GLN A 200 7.53 -22.81 -11.36
CA GLN A 200 7.08 -24.20 -11.49
C GLN A 200 5.59 -24.33 -11.82
N VAL A 201 4.75 -23.44 -11.27
CA VAL A 201 3.29 -23.58 -11.39
C VAL A 201 2.70 -22.78 -12.55
N ASN A 202 1.54 -23.23 -13.06
CA ASN A 202 0.82 -22.60 -14.17
C ASN A 202 -0.63 -22.21 -13.82
N SER A 203 -1.08 -22.46 -12.59
CA SER A 203 -2.41 -22.09 -12.11
C SER A 203 -2.35 -21.53 -10.70
N TYR A 204 -3.35 -20.72 -10.34
CA TYR A 204 -3.41 -20.11 -9.01
C TYR A 204 -3.63 -21.16 -7.91
N ALA A 205 -4.46 -22.17 -8.18
CA ALA A 205 -4.68 -23.27 -7.23
C ALA A 205 -3.38 -24.04 -6.92
N ALA A 206 -2.55 -24.30 -7.95
CA ALA A 206 -1.25 -24.93 -7.76
C ALA A 206 -0.27 -24.03 -7.00
N PHE A 207 -0.28 -22.72 -7.28
CA PHE A 207 0.51 -21.73 -6.53
C PHE A 207 0.14 -21.73 -5.04
N GLU A 208 -1.16 -21.66 -4.71
CA GLU A 208 -1.63 -21.63 -3.34
C GLU A 208 -1.24 -22.91 -2.57
N ARG A 209 -1.37 -24.08 -3.22
CA ARG A 209 -0.96 -25.36 -2.63
C ARG A 209 0.54 -25.40 -2.32
N GLN A 210 1.38 -25.01 -3.27
CA GLN A 210 2.84 -25.00 -3.10
C GLN A 210 3.28 -24.03 -1.99
N MET A 211 2.66 -22.85 -1.90
CA MET A 211 2.94 -21.90 -0.83
C MET A 211 2.52 -22.44 0.55
N LYS A 212 1.42 -23.21 0.62
CA LYS A 212 1.01 -23.90 1.86
C LYS A 212 2.01 -24.99 2.27
N GLU A 213 2.54 -25.76 1.31
CA GLU A 213 3.59 -26.76 1.57
C GLU A 213 4.88 -26.12 2.12
N LEU A 214 5.22 -24.91 1.67
CA LEU A 214 6.34 -24.12 2.19
C LEU A 214 6.08 -23.50 3.58
N GLY A 215 4.91 -23.74 4.17
CA GLY A 215 4.53 -23.28 5.51
C GLY A 215 3.79 -21.95 5.56
N TYR A 216 3.36 -21.40 4.42
CA TYR A 216 2.64 -20.13 4.37
C TYR A 216 1.12 -20.32 4.29
N LYS A 217 0.36 -19.61 5.15
CA LYS A 217 -1.07 -19.43 4.94
C LYS A 217 -1.31 -18.26 3.99
N VAL A 218 -1.91 -18.55 2.84
CA VAL A 218 -2.25 -17.55 1.81
C VAL A 218 -3.66 -17.03 2.04
N LEU A 219 -3.83 -15.71 2.07
CA LEU A 219 -5.12 -15.04 2.17
C LEU A 219 -5.36 -14.19 0.92
N LYS A 220 -6.35 -14.59 0.11
CA LYS A 220 -6.83 -13.82 -1.05
C LYS A 220 -8.04 -12.98 -0.65
N SER A 221 -7.95 -11.66 -0.85
CA SER A 221 -9.08 -10.73 -0.69
C SER A 221 -8.99 -9.66 -1.80
N ARG A 222 -9.06 -8.37 -1.47
CA ARG A 222 -8.74 -7.28 -2.42
C ARG A 222 -7.26 -7.31 -2.88
N GLY A 223 -6.41 -8.02 -2.15
CA GLY A 223 -5.01 -8.29 -2.49
C GLY A 223 -4.62 -9.70 -2.06
N ILE A 224 -3.32 -9.93 -1.89
CA ILE A 224 -2.78 -11.19 -1.38
C ILE A 224 -1.91 -10.92 -0.15
N SER A 225 -2.04 -11.77 0.87
CA SER A 225 -1.18 -11.74 2.05
C SER A 225 -0.72 -13.15 2.40
N PHE A 226 0.48 -13.24 2.95
CA PHE A 226 1.11 -14.48 3.38
C PHE A 226 1.33 -14.39 4.89
N ILE A 227 0.96 -15.44 5.61
CA ILE A 227 1.22 -15.56 7.05
C ILE A 227 2.20 -16.71 7.23
N ASP A 228 3.33 -16.43 7.88
CA ASP A 228 4.34 -17.44 8.19
C ASP A 228 3.95 -18.31 9.40
N ASP A 229 4.80 -19.28 9.71
CA ASP A 229 4.70 -20.17 10.88
C ASP A 229 4.61 -19.40 12.21
N ARG A 230 5.31 -18.26 12.30
CA ARG A 230 5.32 -17.34 13.45
C ARG A 230 4.15 -16.36 13.47
N LYS A 231 3.12 -16.57 12.64
CA LYS A 231 1.89 -15.75 12.56
C LYS A 231 2.11 -14.30 12.10
N VAL A 232 3.26 -13.98 11.52
CA VAL A 232 3.55 -12.67 10.94
C VAL A 232 2.90 -12.57 9.56
N LYS A 233 2.05 -11.56 9.38
CA LYS A 233 1.36 -11.29 8.11
C LYS A 233 2.16 -10.30 7.25
N ILE A 234 2.51 -10.71 6.03
CA ILE A 234 3.19 -9.87 5.03
C ILE A 234 2.27 -9.73 3.80
N LYS A 235 2.05 -8.50 3.32
CA LYS A 235 1.29 -8.28 2.07
C LYS A 235 2.19 -8.62 0.89
N GLY A 236 1.64 -9.28 -0.14
CA GLY A 236 2.41 -9.62 -1.34
C GLY A 236 3.01 -8.39 -2.04
N SER A 237 2.34 -7.24 -1.97
CA SER A 237 2.88 -5.98 -2.50
C SER A 237 4.15 -5.51 -1.78
N GLU A 238 4.34 -5.85 -0.50
CA GLU A 238 5.53 -5.47 0.27
C GLU A 238 6.79 -6.24 -0.16
N VAL A 239 6.62 -7.40 -0.81
CA VAL A 239 7.72 -8.21 -1.36
C VAL A 239 7.78 -8.16 -2.89
N GLY A 240 7.05 -7.22 -3.52
CA GLY A 240 7.03 -7.03 -4.97
C GLY A 240 6.21 -8.06 -5.75
N PHE A 241 5.33 -8.83 -5.09
CA PHE A 241 4.42 -9.84 -5.66
C PHE A 241 2.96 -9.57 -5.29
N SER A 242 2.40 -8.48 -5.85
CA SER A 242 0.97 -8.20 -5.71
C SER A 242 0.11 -9.30 -6.36
N LEU A 243 -1.15 -9.42 -5.94
CA LEU A 243 -2.09 -10.40 -6.51
C LEU A 243 -2.19 -10.26 -8.04
N ALA A 244 -2.32 -9.03 -8.53
CA ALA A 244 -2.40 -8.74 -9.95
C ALA A 244 -1.13 -9.17 -10.71
N LYS A 245 0.05 -9.03 -10.09
CA LYS A 245 1.32 -9.45 -10.68
C LYS A 245 1.41 -10.97 -10.78
N ILE A 246 1.02 -11.68 -9.70
CA ILE A 246 0.94 -13.14 -9.66
C ILE A 246 -0.03 -13.67 -10.73
N GLU A 247 -1.25 -13.13 -10.79
CA GLU A 247 -2.26 -13.51 -11.78
C GLU A 247 -1.79 -13.24 -13.22
N LYS A 248 -1.10 -12.13 -13.46
CA LYS A 248 -0.51 -11.80 -14.76
C LYS A 248 0.55 -12.81 -15.17
N VAL A 249 1.47 -13.17 -14.28
CA VAL A 249 2.51 -14.19 -14.56
C VAL A 249 1.87 -15.52 -14.93
N LEU A 250 0.89 -15.98 -14.15
CA LEU A 250 0.21 -17.26 -14.39
C LEU A 250 -0.57 -17.24 -15.72
N SER A 251 -1.26 -16.14 -16.03
CA SER A 251 -1.96 -15.96 -17.30
C SER A 251 -1.02 -16.03 -18.51
N LEU A 252 0.14 -15.37 -18.46
CA LEU A 252 1.13 -15.43 -19.54
C LEU A 252 1.71 -16.84 -19.73
N LYS A 253 1.96 -17.58 -18.64
CA LYS A 253 2.42 -18.97 -18.71
C LYS A 253 1.37 -19.89 -19.35
N GLN A 254 0.10 -19.68 -19.03
CA GLN A 254 -0.99 -20.43 -19.65
C GLN A 254 -1.11 -20.12 -21.16
N GLN A 255 -0.95 -18.86 -21.57
CA GLN A 255 -0.92 -18.48 -22.99
C GLN A 255 0.25 -19.10 -23.75
N LEU A 256 1.45 -19.16 -23.14
CA LEU A 256 2.59 -19.86 -23.72
C LEU A 256 2.34 -21.35 -23.89
N ALA A 257 1.73 -22.00 -22.89
CA ALA A 257 1.41 -23.42 -22.96
C ALA A 257 0.43 -23.73 -24.11
N VAL A 258 -0.62 -22.89 -24.28
CA VAL A 258 -1.60 -23.03 -25.37
C VAL A 258 -0.95 -22.82 -26.74
N LYS A 259 -0.08 -21.81 -26.89
CA LYS A 259 0.61 -21.55 -28.17
C LYS A 259 1.55 -22.70 -28.56
N LYS A 260 2.36 -23.20 -27.63
CA LYS A 260 3.22 -24.37 -27.86
C LYS A 260 2.42 -25.61 -28.27
N ALA A 261 1.27 -25.84 -27.64
CA ALA A 261 0.38 -26.95 -27.99
C ALA A 261 -0.31 -26.78 -29.36
N SER A 262 -0.52 -25.54 -29.81
CA SER A 262 -1.08 -25.26 -31.15
C SER A 262 -0.05 -25.40 -32.28
N GLU A 263 1.23 -25.15 -31.99
CA GLU A 263 2.35 -25.32 -32.93
C GLU A 263 2.70 -26.80 -33.14
N SER A 264 2.66 -27.62 -32.08
CA SER A 264 2.88 -29.07 -32.20
C SER A 264 1.80 -29.73 -33.08
N LYS A 265 0.53 -29.33 -32.93
CA LYS A 265 -0.58 -29.84 -33.76
C LYS A 265 -0.51 -29.41 -35.24
N LYS A 266 0.15 -28.29 -35.57
CA LYS A 266 0.36 -27.86 -36.96
C LYS A 266 1.49 -28.63 -37.63
N ARG A 267 2.56 -28.97 -36.91
CA ARG A 267 3.69 -29.77 -37.44
C ARG A 267 3.28 -31.22 -37.73
N ASP A 268 2.37 -31.80 -36.94
CA ASP A 268 1.86 -33.17 -37.18
C ASP A 268 0.94 -33.28 -38.41
N ASN A 269 0.31 -32.18 -38.86
CA ASN A 269 -0.60 -32.19 -40.01
C ASN A 269 0.10 -31.99 -41.37
N ASP A 270 1.32 -31.48 -41.38
CA ASP A 270 2.19 -31.35 -42.58
C ASP A 270 2.98 -32.63 -42.89
N SER A 271 2.85 -33.68 -42.07
CA SER A 271 3.61 -34.93 -42.20
C SER A 271 2.81 -36.08 -42.83
N ARG A 272 1.75 -35.80 -43.61
CA ARG A 272 1.05 -36.83 -44.40
C ARG A 272 1.74 -37.02 -45.77
N PRO A 273 2.21 -38.22 -46.13
CA PRO A 273 2.81 -38.44 -47.44
C PRO A 273 1.71 -38.41 -48.51
N SER A 274 1.74 -37.41 -49.39
CA SER A 274 0.97 -37.41 -50.63
C SER A 274 1.67 -38.34 -51.63
N PHE A 275 1.08 -39.52 -51.84
CA PHE A 275 1.37 -40.36 -53.00
C PHE A 275 0.92 -39.63 -54.27
N THR A 276 1.85 -39.26 -55.14
CA THR A 276 1.68 -39.38 -56.60
C THR A 276 3.01 -39.25 -57.36
N SER A 277 3.08 -40.09 -58.39
CA SER A 277 4.15 -40.45 -59.31
C SER A 277 4.94 -39.35 -60.00
N PHE A 278 6.18 -39.74 -60.36
CA PHE A 278 7.08 -39.14 -61.34
C PHE A 278 6.39 -38.58 -62.59
N ASN A 279 6.71 -37.34 -62.97
CA ASN A 279 7.34 -37.09 -64.27
C ASN A 279 8.10 -35.75 -64.29
N SER A 280 9.25 -35.77 -64.93
CA SER A 280 10.18 -34.66 -65.11
C SER A 280 9.77 -33.77 -66.27
N GLN A 281 9.76 -32.45 -66.06
CA GLN A 281 10.26 -31.47 -67.03
C GLN A 281 10.37 -30.09 -66.39
N GLN A 282 11.52 -29.46 -66.65
CA GLN A 282 11.86 -28.09 -66.27
C GLN A 282 10.89 -27.09 -66.88
N GLN A 283 10.53 -26.05 -66.13
CA GLN A 283 10.54 -24.68 -66.65
C GLN A 283 10.60 -23.67 -65.50
N ASN A 284 11.53 -22.73 -65.64
CA ASN A 284 11.68 -21.54 -64.83
C ASN A 284 10.35 -20.79 -64.70
N ASN A 285 10.02 -20.33 -63.49
CA ASN A 285 9.45 -19.00 -63.32
C ASN A 285 9.59 -18.50 -61.88
N ASN A 286 9.97 -17.22 -61.81
CA ASN A 286 9.99 -16.34 -60.65
C ASN A 286 8.89 -16.64 -59.64
N GLN A 287 9.27 -16.80 -58.36
CA GLN A 287 8.44 -16.39 -57.25
C GLN A 287 9.32 -15.94 -56.09
N GLN A 288 9.17 -14.65 -55.76
CA GLN A 288 9.71 -13.99 -54.59
C GLN A 288 9.49 -14.85 -53.33
N SER A 289 10.58 -15.25 -52.69
CA SER A 289 10.59 -15.79 -51.35
C SER A 289 10.14 -14.69 -50.36
N TYR A 290 8.85 -14.64 -50.08
CA TYR A 290 8.32 -13.83 -48.99
C TYR A 290 8.86 -14.37 -47.67
N ALA A 291 9.62 -13.53 -46.97
CA ALA A 291 10.01 -13.72 -45.58
C ALA A 291 8.76 -13.91 -44.70
N LYS A 292 8.43 -15.16 -44.38
CA LYS A 292 7.63 -15.52 -43.20
C LYS A 292 8.58 -16.06 -42.14
N GLU A 293 9.44 -15.17 -41.63
CA GLU A 293 10.12 -15.45 -40.37
C GLU A 293 9.07 -15.63 -39.25
N ASN A 294 9.32 -16.60 -38.38
CA ASN A 294 8.42 -17.18 -37.39
C ASN A 294 7.78 -16.14 -36.44
N THR A 295 6.60 -15.62 -36.82
CA THR A 295 5.82 -14.70 -35.99
C THR A 295 5.41 -15.32 -34.65
N ALA A 296 5.14 -16.62 -34.61
CA ALA A 296 4.71 -17.32 -33.40
C ALA A 296 5.88 -17.55 -32.40
N GLU A 297 7.07 -17.94 -32.89
CA GLU A 297 8.28 -18.04 -32.06
C GLU A 297 8.74 -16.67 -31.56
N ALA A 298 8.65 -15.62 -32.38
CA ALA A 298 8.91 -14.25 -31.97
C ALA A 298 7.97 -13.81 -30.83
N ILE A 299 6.67 -14.13 -30.93
CA ILE A 299 5.71 -13.82 -29.87
C ILE A 299 5.94 -14.67 -28.60
N ALA A 300 6.31 -15.95 -28.74
CA ALA A 300 6.64 -16.81 -27.60
C ALA A 300 7.89 -16.31 -26.85
N SER A 301 8.91 -15.87 -27.59
CA SER A 301 10.10 -15.23 -27.05
C SER A 301 9.76 -13.93 -26.30
N GLN A 302 8.92 -13.08 -26.87
CA GLN A 302 8.42 -11.86 -26.22
C GLN A 302 7.67 -12.14 -24.91
N ILE A 303 6.78 -13.14 -24.89
CA ILE A 303 6.04 -13.50 -23.67
C ILE A 303 6.97 -14.09 -22.61
N SER A 304 7.97 -14.89 -23.00
CA SER A 304 8.99 -15.41 -22.09
C SER A 304 9.82 -14.27 -21.47
N GLY A 305 10.20 -13.27 -22.27
CA GLY A 305 10.87 -12.05 -21.79
C GLY A 305 10.02 -11.26 -20.78
N LEU A 306 8.71 -11.10 -21.04
CA LEU A 306 7.78 -10.45 -20.11
C LEU A 306 7.64 -11.21 -18.78
N ILE A 307 7.62 -12.54 -18.82
CA ILE A 307 7.61 -13.36 -17.60
C ILE A 307 8.91 -13.18 -16.82
N GLY A 308 10.07 -13.19 -17.49
CA GLY A 308 11.37 -12.91 -16.86
C GLY A 308 11.41 -11.54 -16.17
N GLN A 309 10.91 -10.50 -16.84
CA GLN A 309 10.79 -9.16 -16.26
C GLN A 309 9.86 -9.11 -15.04
N LEU A 310 8.74 -9.84 -15.08
CA LEU A 310 7.80 -9.91 -13.96
C LEU A 310 8.32 -10.77 -12.79
N LEU A 311 9.17 -11.76 -13.05
CA LEU A 311 9.78 -12.59 -12.01
C LEU A 311 10.94 -11.86 -11.32
N ASN A 312 11.59 -10.92 -12.00
CA ASN A 312 12.53 -10.03 -11.36
C ASN A 312 11.79 -9.12 -10.36
N PRO A 313 12.32 -8.98 -9.15
CA PRO A 313 11.78 -8.03 -8.22
C PRO A 313 12.16 -6.65 -8.72
N GLU A 314 11.18 -5.78 -8.93
CA GLU A 314 11.49 -4.35 -8.93
C GLU A 314 12.15 -4.07 -7.57
N TYR A 315 13.35 -3.50 -7.60
CA TYR A 315 14.00 -3.02 -6.39
C TYR A 315 13.09 -1.94 -5.79
N VAL A 316 12.28 -2.35 -4.82
CA VAL A 316 11.53 -1.43 -3.99
C VAL A 316 12.51 -1.04 -2.90
N SER A 317 13.27 0.03 -3.12
CA SER A 317 13.74 0.86 -2.01
C SER A 317 12.58 0.98 -1.03
N ASP A 318 12.75 0.54 0.21
CA ASP A 318 11.72 0.61 1.24
C ASP A 318 11.08 2.00 1.18
N TYR A 319 9.81 2.04 0.72
CA TYR A 319 8.96 3.20 0.47
C TYR A 319 8.72 3.58 -1.01
N ILE A 320 7.58 3.13 -1.55
CA ILE A 320 6.90 3.73 -2.71
C ILE A 320 5.44 4.01 -2.31
N ASP A 321 5.02 5.25 -2.59
CA ASP A 321 3.74 5.87 -2.24
C ASP A 321 2.50 5.05 -2.72
N PRO A 322 1.51 4.76 -1.84
CA PRO A 322 0.23 4.15 -2.21
C PRO A 322 -0.56 4.87 -3.34
N GLU A 323 -0.22 6.11 -3.71
CA GLU A 323 -0.82 6.83 -4.84
C GLU A 323 -0.26 6.49 -6.22
N LEU A 324 0.98 6.02 -6.32
CA LEU A 324 1.55 5.57 -7.60
C LEU A 324 0.87 4.29 -8.11
N LEU A 325 0.26 3.51 -7.21
CA LEU A 325 -0.60 2.36 -7.53
C LEU A 325 -1.97 2.76 -8.12
N LYS A 326 -2.38 4.03 -7.99
CA LYS A 326 -3.62 4.57 -8.59
C LYS A 326 -3.38 5.29 -9.92
N GLN A 327 -2.22 5.93 -10.13
CA GLN A 327 -1.93 6.69 -11.36
C GLN A 327 -1.70 5.78 -12.60
N GLY A 328 -1.20 4.55 -12.43
CA GLY A 328 -1.05 3.60 -13.54
C GLY A 328 -2.37 3.10 -14.15
N LYS A 329 -3.46 3.10 -13.38
CA LYS A 329 -4.79 2.67 -13.87
C LYS A 329 -5.56 3.75 -14.66
N LYS A 330 -5.09 5.01 -14.65
CA LYS A 330 -5.75 6.12 -15.37
C LYS A 330 -5.13 6.49 -16.72
N LYS A 331 -3.93 6.00 -17.07
CA LYS A 331 -3.30 6.29 -18.37
C LYS A 331 -3.80 5.42 -19.55
N ASN A 332 -4.67 4.44 -19.33
CA ASN A 332 -5.27 3.60 -20.39
C ASN A 332 -6.68 4.04 -20.83
N LYS A 333 -6.94 5.35 -20.91
CA LYS A 333 -8.05 5.88 -21.71
C LYS A 333 -7.50 6.97 -22.63
N LYS A 334 -7.05 6.56 -23.84
CA LYS A 334 -6.91 7.46 -24.98
C LYS A 334 -8.29 8.08 -25.29
N PRO A 335 -8.37 9.33 -25.77
CA PRO A 335 -9.63 9.90 -26.22
C PRO A 335 -10.08 9.17 -27.48
N ARG A 336 -11.35 8.74 -27.53
CA ARG A 336 -12.00 8.40 -28.80
C ARG A 336 -12.33 9.71 -29.50
N ILE A 337 -11.65 9.95 -30.62
CA ILE A 337 -12.02 10.95 -31.61
C ILE A 337 -13.32 10.47 -32.27
N ARG A 338 -14.38 11.28 -32.17
CA ARG A 338 -15.27 11.67 -33.26
C ARG A 338 -16.15 12.81 -32.80
#